data_AF-A0A948AS61-F1
#
_entry.id   AF-A0A948AS61-F1
#
_cell.length_a   1.000
_cell.length_b   1.000
_cell.length_c   1.000
_cell.angle_alpha   90.00
_cell.angle_beta   90.00
_cell.angle_gamma   90.00
#
_symmetry.space_group_name_H-M   'P 1'
#
loop_
_entity.id
_entity.type
_entity.pdbx_description
1 polymer ?
#
loop_
_entity_poly.entity_id
_entity_poly.type
_entity_poly.pdbx_seq_one_letter_code
_entity_poly.pdbx_strand_id
1 'polypeptide(L)'
;MSQIVLRSVSLAFGGPPVLDGVDLRIERGERICLLGRNGEGKTSLLRLLAGEEAPDHGELAREPGLRVAMLPQEIPPELAGAALDVVGGRAHEAERALSLVGVSPDQDTAAMSTGRRRRVLLARALAADPDVLLL
;
A
#
# COMPACT_ATOMS: atom_id res chain seq x y z
N MET A 1 6.99 -6.10 19.12
CA MET A 1 5.95 -7.09 18.78
C MET A 1 5.75 -6.95 17.29
N SER A 2 5.78 -8.09 16.59
CA SER A 2 5.71 -8.13 15.13
C SER A 2 4.32 -7.73 14.69
N GLN A 3 4.23 -6.74 13.81
CA GLN A 3 2.97 -6.27 13.26
C GLN A 3 2.39 -7.26 12.26
N ILE A 4 3.24 -7.90 11.46
CA ILE A 4 2.86 -8.90 10.46
C ILE A 4 3.84 -10.08 10.50
N VAL A 5 3.31 -11.30 10.39
CA VAL A 5 4.09 -12.54 10.28
C VAL A 5 3.51 -13.41 9.17
N LEU A 6 4.36 -13.86 8.25
CA LEU A 6 4.09 -14.91 7.28
C LEU A 6 4.83 -16.17 7.73
N ARG A 7 4.14 -17.31 7.71
CA ARG A 7 4.71 -18.63 8.01
C ARG A 7 4.46 -19.56 6.83
N SER A 8 5.53 -19.93 6.14
CA SER A 8 5.53 -20.82 4.98
C SER A 8 4.42 -20.51 3.98
N VAL A 9 4.26 -19.22 3.66
CA VAL A 9 3.17 -18.73 2.80
C VAL A 9 3.46 -19.05 1.34
N SER A 10 2.51 -19.71 0.68
CA SER A 10 2.53 -19.92 -0.78
C SER A 10 1.31 -19.31 -1.45
N LEU A 11 1.50 -18.85 -2.68
CA LEU A 11 0.46 -18.28 -3.54
C LEU A 11 0.75 -18.67 -4.98
N ALA A 12 -0.26 -19.12 -5.71
CA ALA A 12 -0.19 -19.56 -7.09
C ALA A 12 -1.38 -19.04 -7.90
N PHE A 13 -1.16 -18.79 -9.19
CA PHE A 13 -2.21 -18.36 -10.12
C PHE A 13 -2.39 -19.41 -11.22
N GLY A 14 -2.94 -20.57 -10.86
CA GLY A 14 -3.24 -21.67 -11.79
C GLY A 14 -2.02 -22.40 -12.39
N GLY A 15 -0.82 -22.11 -11.88
CA GLY A 15 0.45 -22.69 -12.34
C GLY A 15 1.44 -22.84 -11.18
N PRO A 16 2.75 -22.82 -11.44
CA PRO A 16 3.75 -22.82 -10.37
C PRO A 16 3.52 -21.68 -9.37
N PRO A 17 3.83 -21.90 -8.08
CA PRO A 17 3.69 -20.87 -7.06
C PRO A 17 4.53 -19.64 -7.42
N VAL A 18 3.90 -18.47 -7.35
CA VAL A 18 4.57 -17.17 -7.47
C VAL A 18 5.24 -16.77 -6.15
N LEU A 19 4.69 -17.24 -5.04
CA LEU A 19 5.32 -17.24 -3.72
C LEU A 19 5.34 -18.70 -3.24
N ASP A 20 6.50 -19.17 -2.79
CA ASP A 20 6.69 -20.56 -2.37
C ASP A 20 7.35 -20.63 -0.99
N GLY A 21 6.56 -20.96 0.04
CA GLY A 21 7.05 -21.16 1.40
C GLY A 21 7.67 -19.90 2.03
N VAL A 22 7.12 -18.72 1.77
CA VAL A 22 7.67 -17.45 2.26
C VAL A 22 7.49 -17.32 3.78
N ASP A 23 8.61 -17.18 4.48
CA ASP A 23 8.68 -16.77 5.89
C ASP A 23 9.15 -15.31 5.97
N LEU A 24 8.32 -14.46 6.59
CA LEU A 24 8.62 -13.03 6.75
C LEU A 24 8.07 -12.53 8.07
N ARG A 25 8.82 -11.68 8.75
CA ARG A 25 8.40 -10.99 9.97
C ARG A 25 8.65 -9.51 9.80
N ILE A 26 7.63 -8.69 10.07
CA ILE A 26 7.70 -7.23 9.99
C ILE A 26 7.46 -6.67 11.38
N GLU A 27 8.44 -5.94 11.90
CA GLU A 27 8.41 -5.27 13.20
C GLU A 27 8.13 -3.78 13.06
N ARG A 28 7.75 -3.16 14.18
CA ARG A 28 7.51 -1.71 14.23
C ARG A 28 8.80 -0.93 13.95
N GLY A 29 8.68 0.05 13.07
CA GLY A 29 9.78 0.96 12.70
C GLY A 29 10.71 0.41 11.61
N GLU A 30 10.48 -0.82 11.16
CA GLU A 30 11.26 -1.38 10.06
C GLU A 30 10.93 -0.70 8.73
N ARG A 31 11.95 -0.58 7.89
CA ARG A 31 11.83 -0.16 6.49
C ARG A 31 12.40 -1.26 5.64
N ILE A 32 11.52 -2.03 5.01
CA ILE A 32 11.89 -3.20 4.23
C ILE A 32 11.80 -2.84 2.75
N CYS A 33 12.85 -3.15 1.99
CA CYS A 33 12.85 -3.02 0.54
C CYS A 33 12.76 -4.41 -0.08
N LEU A 34 11.73 -4.63 -0.90
CA LEU A 34 11.55 -5.88 -1.63
C LEU A 34 12.20 -5.79 -3.00
N LEU A 35 13.28 -6.56 -3.20
CA LEU A 35 14.05 -6.59 -4.44
C LEU A 35 13.83 -7.91 -5.18
N GLY A 36 14.03 -7.87 -6.50
CA GLY A 36 13.86 -9.03 -7.37
C GLY A 36 13.56 -8.63 -8.81
N ARG A 37 13.59 -9.56 -9.74
CA ARG A 37 13.23 -9.35 -11.15
C ARG A 37 11.71 -9.21 -11.31
N ASN A 38 11.29 -8.66 -12.46
CA ASN A 38 9.87 -8.63 -12.80
C ASN A 38 9.33 -10.07 -12.89
N GLY A 39 8.17 -10.31 -12.27
CA GLY A 39 7.57 -11.64 -12.20
C GLY A 39 7.93 -12.47 -10.97
N GLU A 40 8.87 -12.05 -10.12
CA GLU A 40 9.27 -12.79 -8.90
C GLU A 40 8.31 -12.58 -7.71
N GLY A 41 7.03 -12.30 -7.96
CA GLY A 41 6.02 -12.24 -6.90
C GLY A 41 6.03 -11.02 -5.99
N LYS A 42 6.82 -9.98 -6.29
CA LYS A 42 6.87 -8.76 -5.45
C LYS A 42 5.51 -8.10 -5.24
N THR A 43 4.81 -7.80 -6.34
CA THR A 43 3.46 -7.22 -6.28
C THR A 43 2.49 -8.19 -5.59
N SER A 44 2.63 -9.50 -5.83
CA SER A 44 1.81 -10.52 -5.18
C SER A 44 1.99 -10.53 -3.65
N LEU A 45 3.23 -10.40 -3.17
CA LEU A 45 3.54 -10.29 -1.75
C LEU A 45 2.95 -9.00 -1.15
N LEU A 46 3.08 -7.86 -1.85
CA LEU A 46 2.47 -6.61 -1.39
C LEU A 46 0.94 -6.71 -1.29
N ARG A 47 0.26 -7.32 -2.26
CA ARG A 47 -1.19 -7.54 -2.23
C ARG A 47 -1.61 -8.47 -1.08
N LEU A 48 -0.82 -9.52 -0.82
CA LEU A 48 -1.04 -10.42 0.30
C LEU A 48 -0.87 -9.69 1.65
N LEU A 49 0.14 -8.82 1.78
CA LEU A 49 0.33 -7.96 2.95
C LEU A 49 -0.77 -6.90 3.10
N ALA A 50 -1.30 -6.37 2.01
CA ALA A 50 -2.46 -5.48 1.99
C ALA A 50 -3.76 -6.21 2.38
N GLY A 51 -3.83 -7.52 2.14
CA GLY A 51 -5.05 -8.32 2.34
C GLY A 51 -5.98 -8.30 1.14
N GLU A 52 -5.47 -7.90 -0.02
CA GLU A 52 -6.17 -7.99 -1.31
C GLU A 52 -6.18 -9.43 -1.84
N GLU A 53 -5.21 -10.25 -1.43
CA GLU A 53 -5.07 -11.65 -1.80
C GLU A 53 -4.90 -12.51 -0.54
N ALA A 54 -5.49 -13.71 -0.53
CA ALA A 54 -5.30 -14.70 0.52
C ALA A 54 -4.20 -15.69 0.13
N PRO A 55 -3.42 -16.22 1.09
CA PRO A 55 -2.49 -17.31 0.79
C PRO A 55 -3.24 -18.59 0.41
N ASP A 56 -2.68 -19.38 -0.50
CA ASP A 56 -3.18 -20.74 -0.79
C ASP A 56 -2.76 -21.72 0.31
N HIS A 57 -1.54 -21.52 0.83
CA HIS A 57 -0.96 -22.31 1.91
C HIS A 57 -0.18 -21.43 2.89
N GLY A 58 0.02 -21.93 4.10
CA GLY A 58 0.71 -21.21 5.17
C GLY A 58 -0.22 -20.29 5.96
N GLU A 59 0.37 -19.41 6.76
CA GLU A 59 -0.35 -18.51 7.66
C GLU A 59 0.12 -17.07 7.49
N LEU A 60 -0.83 -16.15 7.36
CA LEU A 60 -0.61 -14.71 7.46
C LEU A 60 -1.27 -14.19 8.74
N ALA A 61 -0.46 -13.85 9.75
CA ALA A 61 -0.93 -13.28 11.01
C ALA A 61 -0.62 -11.78 11.07
N ARG A 62 -1.56 -10.99 11.60
CA ARG A 62 -1.45 -9.54 11.79
C ARG A 62 -1.86 -9.17 13.21
N GLU A 63 -1.28 -8.10 13.76
CA GLU A 63 -1.77 -7.53 15.02
C GLU A 63 -3.25 -7.10 14.87
N PRO A 64 -4.11 -7.39 15.85
CA PRO A 64 -5.51 -6.95 15.81
C PRO A 64 -5.62 -5.42 15.68
N GLY A 65 -6.44 -4.95 14.74
CA GLY A 65 -6.64 -3.52 14.49
C GLY A 65 -5.54 -2.85 13.67
N LEU A 66 -4.56 -3.61 13.15
CA LEU A 66 -3.49 -3.08 12.31
C LEU A 66 -4.04 -2.40 11.05
N ARG A 67 -3.68 -1.13 10.86
CA ARG A 67 -4.05 -0.36 9.66
C ARG A 67 -2.96 -0.48 8.61
N VAL A 68 -3.30 -1.09 7.49
CA VAL A 68 -2.41 -1.21 6.33
C VAL A 68 -2.90 -0.27 5.25
N ALA A 69 -2.01 0.56 4.71
CA ALA A 69 -2.29 1.37 3.53
C ALA A 69 -1.29 1.03 2.42
N MET A 70 -1.75 1.10 1.17
CA MET A 70 -0.94 0.82 0.00
C MET A 70 -1.03 1.98 -1.00
N LEU A 71 0.12 2.39 -1.52
CA LEU A 71 0.18 3.22 -2.71
C LEU A 71 -0.03 2.31 -3.93
N PRO A 72 -1.11 2.49 -4.72
CA PRO A 72 -1.29 1.69 -5.93
C PRO A 72 -0.18 1.98 -6.94
N GLN A 73 0.24 0.93 -7.66
CA GLN A 73 1.29 1.04 -8.69
C GLN A 73 0.86 1.91 -9.87
N GLU A 74 -0.42 1.85 -10.23
CA GLU A 74 -1.03 2.62 -11.30
C GLU A 74 -1.91 3.74 -10.75
N ILE A 75 -2.04 4.82 -11.52
CA ILE A 75 -2.98 5.90 -11.18
C ILE A 75 -4.37 5.48 -11.68
N PRO A 76 -5.38 5.39 -10.81
CA PRO A 76 -6.73 5.07 -11.23
C PRO A 76 -7.24 6.09 -12.27
N PRO A 77 -7.86 5.65 -13.37
CA PRO A 77 -8.35 6.56 -14.41
C PRO A 77 -9.41 7.54 -13.90
N GLU A 78 -10.16 7.16 -12.87
CA GLU A 78 -11.17 7.97 -12.18
C GLU A 78 -10.60 9.00 -11.19
N LEU A 79 -9.27 9.13 -11.07
CA LEU A 79 -8.61 10.05 -10.13
C LEU A 79 -8.75 11.52 -10.57
N ALA A 80 -9.93 12.10 -10.36
CA ALA A 80 -10.26 13.48 -10.70
C ALA A 80 -10.94 14.21 -9.53
N GLY A 81 -10.82 15.55 -9.50
CA GLY A 81 -11.40 16.40 -8.46
C GLY A 81 -10.35 17.16 -7.66
N ALA A 82 -10.81 17.91 -6.64
CA ALA A 82 -9.90 18.59 -5.74
C ALA A 82 -9.05 17.57 -4.98
N ALA A 83 -7.78 17.87 -4.76
CA ALA A 83 -6.85 16.97 -4.10
C ALA A 83 -7.35 16.51 -2.71
N LEU A 84 -8.05 17.39 -1.99
CA LEU A 84 -8.69 17.06 -0.71
C LEU A 84 -9.74 15.95 -0.85
N ASP A 85 -10.61 16.05 -1.85
CA ASP A 85 -11.67 15.08 -2.12
C ASP A 85 -11.09 13.73 -2.56
N VAL A 86 -10.04 13.78 -3.38
CA VAL A 86 -9.34 12.59 -3.87
C VAL A 86 -8.63 11.84 -2.74
N VAL A 87 -8.03 12.57 -1.79
CA VAL A 87 -7.43 11.97 -0.59
C VAL A 87 -8.53 11.40 0.32
N GLY A 88 -9.62 12.14 0.51
CA GLY A 88 -10.75 11.72 1.32
C GLY A 88 -10.40 11.55 2.81
N GLY A 89 -11.29 10.90 3.56
CA GLY A 89 -11.11 10.70 5.00
C GLY A 89 -11.39 11.97 5.82
N ARG A 90 -10.78 12.08 7.01
CA ARG A 90 -11.01 13.24 7.88
C ARG A 90 -10.24 14.44 7.33
N ALA A 91 -10.92 15.58 7.18
CA ALA A 91 -10.36 16.80 6.58
C ALA A 91 -8.97 17.16 7.15
N HIS A 92 -8.81 17.15 8.48
CA HIS A 92 -7.53 17.47 9.10
C HIS A 92 -6.41 16.48 8.70
N GLU A 93 -6.69 15.17 8.64
CA GLU A 93 -5.68 14.18 8.22
C GLU A 93 -5.30 14.36 6.76
N ALA A 94 -6.30 14.56 5.91
CA ALA A 94 -6.13 14.75 4.48
C ALA A 94 -5.28 15.99 4.17
N GLU A 95 -5.59 17.13 4.80
CA GLU A 95 -4.84 18.37 4.64
C GLU A 95 -3.38 18.23 5.12
N ARG A 96 -3.16 17.57 6.26
CA ARG A 96 -1.80 17.29 6.74
C ARG A 96 -1.03 16.42 5.75
N ALA A 97 -1.64 15.36 5.25
CA ALA A 97 -1.00 14.46 4.30
C ALA A 97 -0.68 15.17 2.97
N LEU A 98 -1.58 16.03 2.48
CA LEU A 98 -1.35 16.87 1.29
C LEU A 98 -0.21 17.87 1.50
N SER A 99 -0.14 18.49 2.68
CA SER A 99 0.98 19.37 3.05
C SER A 99 2.31 18.62 3.05
N LEU A 100 2.37 17.38 3.53
CA LEU A 100 3.60 16.58 3.55
C LEU A 100 4.13 16.29 2.15
N VAL A 101 3.26 16.19 1.15
CA VAL A 101 3.62 15.90 -0.25
C VAL A 101 3.72 17.15 -1.14
N GLY A 102 3.43 18.34 -0.58
CA GLY A 102 3.50 19.63 -1.26
C GLY A 102 2.41 19.85 -2.31
N VAL A 103 1.18 19.42 -2.02
CA VAL A 103 -0.01 19.62 -2.86
C VAL A 103 -1.04 20.46 -2.10
N SER A 104 -1.65 21.45 -2.75
CA SER A 104 -2.70 22.26 -2.12
C SER A 104 -4.05 21.52 -2.16
N PRO A 105 -4.91 21.65 -1.12
CA PRO A 105 -6.19 20.94 -1.04
C PRO A 105 -7.15 21.18 -2.21
N ASP A 106 -7.15 22.38 -2.76
CA ASP A 106 -8.04 22.88 -3.82
C ASP A 106 -7.54 22.58 -5.24
N GLN A 107 -6.33 22.04 -5.39
CA GLN A 107 -5.78 21.75 -6.71
C GLN A 107 -6.52 20.59 -7.39
N ASP A 108 -6.93 20.81 -8.64
CA ASP A 108 -7.52 19.77 -9.46
C ASP A 108 -6.47 18.72 -9.87
N THR A 109 -6.70 17.47 -9.47
CA THR A 109 -5.81 16.35 -9.79
C THR A 109 -5.78 16.03 -11.28
N ALA A 110 -6.83 16.34 -12.03
CA ALA A 110 -6.88 16.12 -13.48
C ALA A 110 -5.88 17.03 -14.24
N ALA A 111 -5.58 18.21 -13.72
CA ALA A 111 -4.58 19.11 -14.32
C ALA A 111 -3.12 18.80 -13.91
N MET A 112 -2.91 17.85 -13.00
CA MET A 112 -1.58 17.53 -12.48
C MET A 112 -0.76 16.62 -13.39
N SER A 113 0.57 16.76 -13.31
CA SER A 113 1.49 15.77 -13.87
C SER A 113 1.35 14.41 -13.17
N THR A 114 1.72 13.33 -13.86
CA THR A 114 1.73 11.96 -13.31
C THR A 114 2.45 11.88 -11.96
N GLY A 115 3.59 12.57 -11.82
CA GLY A 115 4.33 12.61 -10.55
C GLY A 115 3.57 13.30 -9.42
N ARG A 116 2.84 14.38 -9.71
CA ARG A 116 1.98 15.04 -8.72
C ARG A 116 0.76 14.19 -8.36
N ARG A 117 0.12 13.53 -9.33
CA ARG A 117 -0.98 12.58 -9.05
C ARG A 117 -0.52 11.43 -8.16
N ARG A 118 0.68 10.88 -8.38
CA ARG A 118 1.26 9.87 -7.48
C ARG A 118 1.47 10.40 -6.06
N ARG A 119 1.87 11.66 -5.90
CA ARG A 119 1.98 12.28 -4.57
C ARG A 119 0.63 12.43 -3.88
N VAL A 120 -0.43 12.75 -4.61
CA VAL A 120 -1.79 12.76 -4.05
C VAL A 120 -2.21 11.37 -3.57
N LEU A 121 -1.91 10.32 -4.35
CA LEU A 121 -2.16 8.94 -3.93
C LEU A 121 -1.33 8.54 -2.69
N LEU A 122 -0.10 9.03 -2.57
CA LEU A 122 0.69 8.85 -1.35
C LEU A 122 0.05 9.59 -0.16
N ALA A 123 -0.44 10.81 -0.37
CA ALA A 123 -1.18 11.53 0.66
C ALA A 123 -2.46 10.78 1.08
N ARG A 124 -3.18 10.18 0.13
CA ARG A 124 -4.33 9.30 0.41
C ARG A 124 -3.95 8.12 1.31
N ALA A 125 -2.85 7.43 1.00
CA ALA A 125 -2.37 6.33 1.82
C ALA A 125 -1.95 6.80 3.23
N LEU A 126 -1.31 7.98 3.36
CA LEU A 126 -0.89 8.55 4.63
C LEU A 126 -2.05 9.09 5.47
N ALA A 127 -3.10 9.63 4.84
CA ALA A 127 -4.28 10.16 5.53
C ALA A 127 -5.08 9.08 6.26
N ALA A 128 -4.93 7.82 5.89
CA ALA A 128 -5.47 6.68 6.62
C ALA A 128 -4.74 6.41 7.96
N ASP A 129 -3.66 7.16 8.23
CA ASP A 129 -2.79 7.02 9.41
C ASP A 129 -2.32 5.56 9.61
N PRO A 130 -1.66 4.95 8.61
CA PRO A 130 -1.36 3.52 8.63
C PRO A 130 -0.25 3.15 9.63
N ASP A 131 -0.37 1.96 10.22
CA ASP A 131 0.69 1.32 10.99
C ASP A 131 1.74 0.68 10.07
N VAL A 132 1.29 0.18 8.91
CA VAL A 132 2.13 -0.34 7.81
C VAL A 132 1.78 0.35 6.51
N LEU A 133 2.77 0.98 5.88
CA LEU A 133 2.65 1.61 4.57
C LEU A 133 3.39 0.77 3.52
N LEU A 134 2.67 0.34 2.49
CA LEU A 134 3.18 -0.41 1.34
C LEU A 134 3.32 0.53 0.13
N LEU A 135 4.46 0.47 -0.56
CA LEU A 135 4.85 1.40 -1.63
C LEU A 135 5.15 0.71 -2.97
#